data_AF-A0AAW0XZ91-F1
#
_entry.id   AF-A0AAW0XZ91-F1
#
_cell.length_a   1.000
_cell.length_b   1.000
_cell.length_c   1.000
_cell.angle_alpha   90.00
_cell.angle_beta   90.00
_cell.angle_gamma   90.00
#
_symmetry.space_group_name_H-M   'P 1'
#
loop_
_entity.id
_entity.type
_entity.pdbx_description
1 polymer ?
#
loop_
_entity_poly.entity_id
_entity_poly.type
_entity_poly.pdbx_seq_one_letter_code
_entity_poly.pdbx_strand_id
1 'polypeptide(L)'
;GLDKDREGLTKMKKVVKVMHSTGQGYVGSEVDMSDALRKLGDTGGRPEDKALGEAFHKFAVVIREHSQLLQQLITNQRNNLLHPLDSVLKGDLKGVKGDLKQPFEKAAKVYDAKFAKIEKEMKQQAKEAGFFKLEVDAAEIAEEMSKERKMFQLQMCDYLIKVNEIKTKKGVEFLQKLVEYYHAYCKYFEEGMKTWAHFGSYVSELSEKLRDVRHRQEEERRHLLATRKIISNSLSAEVKP
;
A
#
# COMPACT_ATOMS: atom_id res chain seq x y z
N GLY A 1 -16.76 16.18 -6.41
CA GLY A 1 -16.41 17.40 -5.67
C GLY A 1 -15.19 17.09 -4.84
N LEU A 2 -14.27 18.04 -4.68
CA LEU A 2 -12.94 17.79 -4.12
C LEU A 2 -12.96 17.15 -2.72
N ASP A 3 -13.96 17.46 -1.89
CA ASP A 3 -14.13 16.81 -0.58
C ASP A 3 -14.42 15.31 -0.69
N LYS A 4 -15.33 14.92 -1.58
CA LYS A 4 -15.64 13.50 -1.85
C LYS A 4 -14.42 12.76 -2.39
N ASP A 5 -13.66 13.42 -3.26
CA ASP A 5 -12.43 12.87 -3.82
C ASP A 5 -11.39 12.63 -2.72
N ARG A 6 -11.18 13.64 -1.84
CA ARG A 6 -10.28 13.53 -0.70
C ARG A 6 -10.70 12.41 0.26
N GLU A 7 -11.98 12.28 0.55
CA GLU A 7 -12.50 11.20 1.40
C GLU A 7 -12.21 9.83 0.79
N GLY A 8 -12.53 9.64 -0.51
CA GLY A 8 -12.27 8.39 -1.23
C GLY A 8 -10.79 8.00 -1.24
N LEU A 9 -9.91 8.94 -1.61
CA LEU A 9 -8.46 8.72 -1.62
C LEU A 9 -7.91 8.46 -0.22
N THR A 10 -8.44 9.11 0.83
CA THR A 10 -8.04 8.87 2.22
C THR A 10 -8.40 7.46 2.67
N LYS A 11 -9.62 6.98 2.34
CA LYS A 11 -10.04 5.60 2.62
C LYS A 11 -9.15 4.60 1.89
N MET A 12 -8.89 4.82 0.61
CA MET A 12 -8.01 3.97 -0.19
C MET A 12 -6.60 3.90 0.40
N LYS A 13 -6.01 5.05 0.74
CA LYS A 13 -4.69 5.10 1.38
C LYS A 13 -4.64 4.29 2.66
N LYS A 14 -5.68 4.35 3.50
CA LYS A 14 -5.75 3.58 4.74
C LYS A 14 -5.67 2.07 4.45
N VAL A 15 -6.43 1.59 3.47
CA VAL A 15 -6.44 0.18 3.08
C VAL A 15 -5.08 -0.23 2.50
N VAL A 16 -4.54 0.54 1.55
CA VAL A 16 -3.22 0.26 0.95
C VAL A 16 -2.10 0.25 2.00
N LYS A 17 -2.16 1.15 2.98
CA LYS A 17 -1.19 1.17 4.09
C LYS A 17 -1.25 -0.09 4.93
N VAL A 18 -2.45 -0.60 5.24
CA VAL A 18 -2.63 -1.86 5.97
C VAL A 18 -2.09 -3.03 5.14
N MET A 19 -2.42 -3.10 3.85
CA MET A 19 -1.88 -4.13 2.95
C MET A 19 -0.35 -4.13 2.94
N HIS A 20 0.27 -2.94 2.82
CA HIS A 20 1.72 -2.79 2.83
C HIS A 20 2.34 -3.26 4.16
N SER A 21 1.81 -2.82 5.31
CA SER A 21 2.34 -3.21 6.61
C SER A 21 2.19 -4.70 6.89
N THR A 22 1.05 -5.29 6.52
CA THR A 22 0.82 -6.74 6.67
C THR A 22 1.74 -7.53 5.76
N GLY A 23 1.93 -7.09 4.52
CA GLY A 23 2.89 -7.70 3.59
C GLY A 23 4.33 -7.64 4.08
N GLN A 24 4.78 -6.51 4.63
CA GLN A 24 6.10 -6.40 5.25
C GLN A 24 6.27 -7.37 6.43
N GLY A 25 5.26 -7.46 7.30
CA GLY A 25 5.29 -8.39 8.44
C GLY A 25 5.34 -9.85 8.00
N TYR A 26 4.62 -10.20 6.94
CA TYR A 26 4.65 -11.54 6.37
C TYR A 26 6.03 -11.89 5.78
N VAL A 27 6.64 -10.98 5.01
CA VAL A 27 8.02 -11.16 4.50
C VAL A 27 9.01 -11.37 5.65
N GLY A 28 8.91 -10.58 6.73
CA GLY A 28 9.74 -10.77 7.91
C GLY A 28 9.56 -12.16 8.55
N SER A 29 8.32 -12.62 8.64
CA SER A 29 8.00 -13.95 9.18
C SER A 29 8.55 -15.09 8.31
N GLU A 30 8.53 -14.95 6.97
CA GLU A 30 9.15 -15.92 6.06
C GLU A 30 10.67 -15.97 6.23
N VAL A 31 11.31 -14.82 6.44
CA VAL A 31 12.74 -14.73 6.74
C VAL A 31 13.07 -15.45 8.04
N ASP A 32 12.31 -15.20 9.10
CA ASP A 32 12.52 -15.85 10.40
C ASP A 32 12.33 -17.38 10.31
N MET A 33 11.30 -17.83 9.56
CA MET A 33 11.07 -19.24 9.30
C MET A 33 12.24 -19.88 8.53
N SER A 34 12.75 -19.20 7.49
CA SER A 34 13.93 -19.64 6.73
C SER A 34 15.16 -19.80 7.64
N ASP A 35 15.42 -18.82 8.51
CA ASP A 35 16.56 -18.89 9.44
C ASP A 35 16.40 -19.98 10.50
N ALA A 36 15.19 -20.21 11.00
CA ALA A 36 14.90 -21.31 11.92
C ALA A 36 15.12 -22.68 11.26
N LEU A 37 14.66 -22.87 10.02
CA LEU A 37 14.88 -24.09 9.24
C LEU A 37 16.38 -24.33 9.00
N ARG A 38 17.14 -23.30 8.65
CA ARG A 38 18.59 -23.44 8.46
C ARG A 38 19.26 -23.95 9.74
N LYS A 39 18.94 -23.35 10.90
CA LYS A 39 19.47 -23.79 12.20
C LYS A 39 19.10 -25.23 12.53
N LEU A 40 17.87 -25.66 12.22
CA LEU A 40 17.49 -27.08 12.38
C LEU A 40 18.35 -27.99 11.50
N GLY A 41 18.62 -27.57 10.27
CA GLY A 41 19.50 -28.30 9.36
C GLY A 41 20.93 -28.48 9.90
N ASP A 42 21.43 -27.46 10.60
CA ASP A 42 22.79 -27.46 11.18
C ASP A 42 22.94 -28.39 12.41
N THR A 43 21.83 -28.83 13.02
CA THR A 43 21.86 -29.65 14.26
C THR A 43 22.08 -31.17 14.04
N GLY A 44 22.23 -31.64 12.79
CA GLY A 44 22.39 -33.06 12.46
C GLY A 44 23.82 -33.57 12.61
N GLY A 45 24.08 -34.44 13.60
CA GLY A 45 25.40 -35.03 13.85
C GLY A 45 25.63 -36.43 13.27
N ARG A 46 24.58 -37.23 13.02
CA ARG A 46 24.73 -38.57 12.44
C ARG A 46 24.64 -38.53 10.91
N PRO A 47 25.31 -39.46 10.19
CA PRO A 47 25.23 -39.54 8.72
C PRO A 47 23.80 -39.63 8.18
N GLU A 48 22.90 -40.26 8.94
CA GLU A 48 21.49 -40.44 8.59
C GLU A 48 20.65 -39.18 8.82
N ASP A 49 21.09 -38.33 9.76
CA ASP A 49 20.51 -37.02 10.04
C ASP A 49 20.92 -35.98 8.98
N LYS A 50 22.00 -36.26 8.21
CA LYS A 50 22.49 -35.37 7.14
C LYS A 50 21.47 -35.15 6.02
N ALA A 51 20.76 -36.20 5.59
CA ALA A 51 19.75 -36.09 4.55
C ALA A 51 18.53 -35.26 4.99
N LEU A 52 18.18 -35.34 6.28
CA LEU A 52 17.14 -34.50 6.87
C LEU A 52 17.62 -33.04 6.99
N GLY A 53 18.88 -32.84 7.39
CA GLY A 53 19.49 -31.51 7.46
C GLY A 53 19.49 -30.80 6.11
N GLU A 54 19.92 -31.50 5.05
CA GLU A 54 19.86 -31.01 3.67
C GLU A 54 18.43 -30.63 3.25
N ALA A 55 17.42 -31.37 3.70
CA ALA A 55 16.03 -31.03 3.41
C ALA A 55 15.58 -29.73 4.07
N PHE A 56 15.91 -29.55 5.35
CA PHE A 56 15.66 -28.28 6.05
C PHE A 56 16.33 -27.10 5.34
N HIS A 57 17.58 -27.25 4.89
CA HIS A 57 18.27 -26.21 4.12
C HIS A 57 17.58 -25.90 2.80
N LYS A 58 17.12 -26.90 2.05
CA LYS A 58 16.39 -26.68 0.79
C LYS A 58 15.08 -25.92 0.99
N PHE A 59 14.31 -26.25 2.04
CA PHE A 59 13.14 -25.45 2.40
C PHE A 59 13.51 -24.02 2.81
N ALA A 60 14.58 -23.85 3.58
CA ALA A 60 15.05 -22.51 3.97
C ALA A 60 15.40 -21.64 2.76
N VAL A 61 16.06 -22.22 1.75
CA VAL A 61 16.42 -21.52 0.50
C VAL A 61 15.17 -21.09 -0.28
N VAL A 62 14.24 -21.99 -0.56
CA VAL A 62 13.06 -21.63 -1.38
C VAL A 62 12.16 -20.60 -0.68
N ILE A 63 12.02 -20.70 0.65
CA ILE A 63 11.26 -19.70 1.43
C ILE A 63 11.97 -18.34 1.36
N ARG A 64 13.31 -18.31 1.41
CA ARG A 64 14.08 -17.08 1.27
C ARG A 64 13.88 -16.46 -0.13
N GLU A 65 13.94 -17.26 -1.18
CA GLU A 65 13.70 -16.81 -2.56
C GLU A 65 12.29 -16.22 -2.72
N HIS A 66 11.27 -16.92 -2.22
CA HIS A 66 9.89 -16.43 -2.21
C HIS A 66 9.75 -15.09 -1.46
N SER A 67 10.35 -14.99 -0.27
CA SER A 67 10.32 -13.76 0.53
C SER A 67 10.93 -12.56 -0.20
N GLN A 68 11.96 -12.77 -1.03
CA GLN A 68 12.58 -11.72 -1.83
C GLN A 68 11.66 -11.24 -2.95
N LEU A 69 11.00 -12.16 -3.66
CA LEU A 69 10.00 -11.82 -4.68
C LEU A 69 8.85 -11.00 -4.07
N LEU A 70 8.35 -11.43 -2.91
CA LEU A 70 7.28 -10.72 -2.21
C LEU A 70 7.76 -9.35 -1.71
N GLN A 71 8.98 -9.25 -1.17
CA GLN A 71 9.56 -7.97 -0.74
C GLN A 71 9.66 -6.96 -1.90
N GLN A 72 10.02 -7.42 -3.10
CA GLN A 72 10.04 -6.58 -4.30
C GLN A 72 8.64 -6.08 -4.65
N LEU A 73 7.63 -6.97 -4.62
CA LEU A 73 6.24 -6.59 -4.88
C LEU A 73 5.71 -5.57 -3.85
N ILE A 74 5.97 -5.79 -2.56
CA ILE A 74 5.55 -4.89 -1.47
C ILE A 74 6.24 -3.52 -1.59
N THR A 75 7.49 -3.48 -2.07
CA THR A 75 8.19 -2.23 -2.37
C THR A 75 7.56 -1.51 -3.56
N ASN A 76 7.22 -2.24 -4.62
CA ASN A 76 6.52 -1.71 -5.78
C ASN A 76 5.14 -1.13 -5.39
N GLN A 77 4.37 -1.85 -4.56
CA GLN A 77 3.10 -1.39 -4.00
C GLN A 77 3.23 -0.05 -3.28
N ARG A 78 4.27 0.11 -2.45
CA ARG A 78 4.54 1.37 -1.76
C ARG A 78 4.79 2.51 -2.74
N ASN A 79 5.64 2.27 -3.73
CA ASN A 79 6.07 3.29 -4.68
C ASN A 79 4.96 3.69 -5.66
N ASN A 80 4.11 2.74 -6.07
CA ASN A 80 3.07 2.97 -7.07
C ASN A 80 1.71 3.29 -6.46
N LEU A 81 1.39 2.83 -5.26
CA LEU A 81 0.09 3.10 -4.65
C LEU A 81 0.23 4.08 -3.48
N LEU A 82 1.07 3.77 -2.49
CA LEU A 82 1.10 4.54 -1.25
C LEU A 82 1.68 5.95 -1.45
N HIS A 83 2.81 6.07 -2.16
CA HIS A 83 3.45 7.37 -2.42
C HIS A 83 2.57 8.32 -3.24
N PRO A 84 1.94 7.90 -4.37
CA PRO A 84 1.05 8.80 -5.11
C PRO A 84 -0.16 9.23 -4.30
N LEU A 85 -0.76 8.32 -3.52
CA LEU A 85 -1.85 8.67 -2.61
C LEU A 85 -1.40 9.69 -1.55
N ASP A 86 -0.21 9.51 -0.97
CA ASP A 86 0.37 10.47 -0.03
C ASP A 86 0.62 11.84 -0.68
N SER A 87 1.19 11.86 -1.88
CA SER A 87 1.50 13.07 -2.64
C SER A 87 0.24 13.88 -2.93
N VAL A 88 -0.80 13.25 -3.47
CA VAL A 88 -2.07 13.93 -3.77
C VAL A 88 -2.77 14.41 -2.49
N LEU A 89 -2.81 13.59 -1.43
CA LEU A 89 -3.51 13.95 -0.19
C LEU A 89 -2.82 15.04 0.64
N LYS A 90 -1.48 15.02 0.69
CA LYS A 90 -0.68 15.96 1.49
C LYS A 90 -0.19 17.17 0.71
N GLY A 91 -0.19 17.10 -0.62
CA GLY A 91 0.15 18.18 -1.52
C GLY A 91 -1.11 18.85 -2.05
N ASP A 92 -1.66 18.30 -3.12
CA ASP A 92 -2.72 18.95 -3.90
C ASP A 92 -4.05 19.08 -3.17
N LEU A 93 -4.37 18.12 -2.31
CA LEU A 93 -5.59 18.09 -1.50
C LEU A 93 -5.38 18.54 -0.05
N LYS A 94 -4.23 19.14 0.25
CA LYS A 94 -4.00 19.77 1.55
C LYS A 94 -4.96 20.94 1.71
N GLY A 95 -5.67 21.01 2.85
CA GLY A 95 -6.58 22.12 3.13
C GLY A 95 -7.93 22.10 2.40
N VAL A 96 -8.26 21.07 1.61
CA VAL A 96 -9.51 21.04 0.79
C VAL A 96 -10.82 21.25 1.55
N LYS A 97 -10.83 21.14 2.89
CA LYS A 97 -11.99 21.51 3.73
C LYS A 97 -12.18 23.04 3.71
N GLY A 98 -12.61 23.59 2.59
CA GLY A 98 -12.84 25.01 2.38
C GLY A 98 -11.65 25.80 1.83
N ASP A 99 -10.40 25.49 2.21
CA ASP A 99 -9.26 26.39 1.95
C ASP A 99 -9.00 26.64 0.46
N LEU A 100 -9.16 25.62 -0.39
CA LEU A 100 -8.90 25.74 -1.83
C LEU A 100 -9.95 26.57 -2.57
N LYS A 101 -11.19 26.58 -2.08
CA LYS A 101 -12.29 27.34 -2.67
C LYS A 101 -12.41 28.74 -2.04
N GLN A 102 -11.82 28.92 -0.86
CA GLN A 102 -11.95 30.14 -0.06
C GLN A 102 -11.46 31.41 -0.77
N PRO A 103 -10.29 31.45 -1.47
CA PRO A 103 -9.86 32.65 -2.19
C PRO A 103 -10.84 33.07 -3.29
N PHE A 104 -11.35 32.09 -4.04
CA PHE A 104 -12.38 32.28 -5.05
C PHE A 104 -13.70 32.80 -4.45
N GLU A 105 -14.20 32.18 -3.39
CA GLU A 105 -15.42 32.62 -2.70
C GLU A 105 -15.28 34.00 -2.07
N LYS A 106 -14.09 34.32 -1.53
CA LYS A 106 -13.79 35.65 -0.99
C LYS A 106 -13.80 36.70 -2.09
N ALA A 107 -13.15 36.43 -3.23
CA ALA A 107 -13.14 37.36 -4.36
C ALA A 107 -14.55 37.56 -4.95
N ALA A 108 -15.37 36.51 -4.99
CA ALA A 108 -16.78 36.60 -5.38
C ALA A 108 -17.57 37.54 -4.44
N LYS A 109 -17.45 37.34 -3.12
CA LYS A 109 -18.13 38.20 -2.14
C LYS A 109 -17.68 39.66 -2.21
N VAL A 110 -16.39 39.91 -2.46
CA VAL A 110 -15.84 41.27 -2.62
C VAL A 110 -16.40 41.92 -3.89
N TYR A 111 -16.47 41.17 -4.99
CA TYR A 111 -17.10 41.62 -6.23
C TYR A 111 -18.57 41.99 -6.02
N ASP A 112 -19.36 41.10 -5.40
CA ASP A 112 -20.78 41.34 -5.13
C ASP A 112 -21.00 42.55 -4.22
N ALA A 113 -20.16 42.71 -3.19
CA ALA A 113 -20.23 43.85 -2.27
C ALA A 113 -19.90 45.18 -2.96
N LYS A 114 -18.88 45.22 -3.83
CA LYS A 114 -18.52 46.43 -4.59
C LYS A 114 -19.65 46.79 -5.56
N PHE A 115 -20.23 45.81 -6.25
CA PHE A 115 -21.36 46.02 -7.14
C PHE A 115 -22.57 46.61 -6.40
N ALA A 116 -22.96 46.03 -5.27
CA ALA A 116 -24.06 46.53 -4.45
C ALA A 116 -23.82 47.95 -3.91
N LYS A 117 -22.56 48.27 -3.57
CA LYS A 117 -22.16 49.61 -3.12
C LYS A 117 -22.35 50.65 -4.22
N ILE A 118 -21.82 50.37 -5.42
CA ILE A 118 -21.98 51.26 -6.61
C ILE A 118 -23.46 51.46 -6.91
N GLU A 119 -24.25 50.39 -6.92
CA GLU A 119 -25.69 50.48 -7.20
C GLU A 119 -26.42 51.38 -6.20
N LYS A 120 -26.03 51.33 -4.91
CA LYS A 120 -26.60 52.19 -3.86
C LYS A 120 -26.17 53.65 -4.00
N GLU A 121 -24.87 53.90 -4.21
CA GLU A 121 -24.32 55.26 -4.39
C GLU A 121 -24.92 55.94 -5.63
N MET A 122 -25.07 55.21 -6.73
CA MET A 122 -25.69 55.71 -7.96
C MET A 122 -27.18 56.04 -7.77
N LYS A 123 -27.95 55.17 -7.08
CA LYS A 123 -29.35 55.46 -6.73
C LYS A 123 -29.49 56.68 -5.83
N GLN A 124 -28.52 56.90 -4.93
CA GLN A 124 -28.48 58.04 -4.02
C GLN A 124 -28.20 59.33 -4.81
N GLN A 125 -27.17 59.35 -5.66
CA GLN A 125 -26.80 60.50 -6.50
C GLN A 125 -27.93 60.91 -7.45
N ALA A 126 -28.60 59.95 -8.10
CA ALA A 126 -29.75 60.25 -8.97
C ALA A 126 -30.91 60.94 -8.22
N LYS A 127 -31.16 60.55 -6.97
CA LYS A 127 -32.17 61.21 -6.11
C LYS A 127 -31.76 62.62 -5.70
N GLU A 128 -30.50 62.82 -5.34
CA GLU A 128 -29.97 64.12 -4.89
C GLU A 128 -29.89 65.13 -6.05
N ALA A 129 -29.64 64.67 -7.27
CA ALA A 129 -29.58 65.51 -8.46
C ALA A 129 -30.96 65.81 -9.11
N GLY A 130 -32.07 65.32 -8.53
CA GLY A 130 -33.44 65.62 -8.98
C GLY A 130 -33.85 64.98 -10.31
N PHE A 131 -33.05 64.05 -10.84
CA PHE A 131 -33.35 63.36 -12.09
C PHE A 131 -34.38 62.23 -11.87
N PHE A 132 -35.49 62.27 -12.62
CA PHE A 132 -36.47 61.17 -12.68
C PHE A 132 -36.00 59.99 -13.55
N LYS A 133 -34.84 60.10 -14.21
CA LYS A 133 -34.28 59.09 -15.11
C LYS A 133 -32.81 58.84 -14.79
N LEU A 134 -32.49 57.61 -14.41
CA LEU A 134 -31.12 57.12 -14.28
C LEU A 134 -30.49 57.09 -15.68
N GLU A 135 -29.69 58.09 -16.05
CA GLU A 135 -28.66 57.91 -17.09
C GLU A 135 -27.37 57.57 -16.37
N VAL A 136 -27.22 56.28 -16.07
CA VAL A 136 -26.00 55.74 -15.49
C VAL A 136 -25.09 55.34 -16.63
N ASP A 137 -23.89 55.90 -16.68
CA ASP A 137 -22.90 55.48 -17.65
C ASP A 137 -22.40 54.08 -17.31
N ALA A 138 -22.77 53.11 -18.14
CA ALA A 138 -22.32 51.74 -18.02
C ALA A 138 -20.79 51.63 -18.09
N ALA A 139 -20.11 52.58 -18.74
CA ALA A 139 -18.66 52.63 -18.80
C ALA A 139 -18.04 52.98 -17.44
N GLU A 140 -18.62 53.92 -16.70
CA GLU A 140 -18.14 54.32 -15.37
C GLU A 140 -18.28 53.19 -14.36
N ILE A 141 -19.42 52.49 -14.34
CA ILE A 141 -19.61 51.28 -13.53
C ILE A 141 -18.60 50.19 -13.93
N ALA A 142 -18.37 50.00 -15.24
CA ALA A 142 -17.43 48.99 -15.71
C ALA A 142 -15.99 49.30 -15.30
N GLU A 143 -15.59 50.58 -15.28
CA GLU A 143 -14.28 51.03 -14.83
C GLU A 143 -14.11 50.84 -13.32
N GLU A 144 -15.09 51.27 -12.52
CA GLU A 144 -15.09 51.07 -11.06
C GLU A 144 -15.08 49.61 -10.63
N MET A 145 -15.72 48.72 -11.41
CA MET A 145 -15.74 47.27 -11.15
C MET A 145 -14.51 46.54 -11.71
N SER A 146 -13.64 47.21 -12.48
CA SER A 146 -12.58 46.59 -13.26
C SER A 146 -11.61 45.78 -12.40
N LYS A 147 -11.23 46.31 -11.23
CA LYS A 147 -10.26 45.66 -10.32
C LYS A 147 -10.85 44.41 -9.68
N GLU A 148 -12.03 44.50 -9.08
CA GLU A 148 -12.70 43.39 -8.41
C GLU A 148 -13.09 42.30 -9.43
N ARG A 149 -13.51 42.69 -10.63
CA ARG A 149 -13.79 41.75 -11.73
C ARG A 149 -12.54 40.95 -12.11
N LYS A 150 -11.41 41.64 -12.35
CA LYS A 150 -10.13 40.98 -12.66
C LYS A 150 -9.66 40.07 -11.54
N MET A 151 -9.81 40.51 -10.28
CA MET A 151 -9.44 39.70 -9.11
C MET A 151 -10.30 38.44 -8.99
N PHE A 152 -11.62 38.56 -9.14
CA PHE A 152 -12.54 37.42 -9.15
C PHE A 152 -12.21 36.43 -10.27
N GLN A 153 -11.99 36.91 -11.48
CA GLN A 153 -11.61 36.08 -12.63
C GLN A 153 -10.28 35.37 -12.40
N LEU A 154 -9.27 36.06 -11.85
CA LEU A 154 -7.99 35.48 -11.52
C LEU A 154 -8.14 34.32 -10.52
N GLN A 155 -8.82 34.57 -9.39
CA GLN A 155 -9.04 33.54 -8.37
C GLN A 155 -9.89 32.36 -8.88
N MET A 156 -10.82 32.62 -9.81
CA MET A 156 -11.58 31.57 -10.49
C MET A 156 -10.68 30.72 -11.40
N CYS A 157 -9.80 31.34 -12.18
CA CYS A 157 -8.83 30.63 -13.02
C CYS A 157 -7.89 29.76 -12.17
N ASP A 158 -7.31 30.31 -11.11
CA ASP A 158 -6.42 29.58 -10.19
C ASP A 158 -7.13 28.35 -9.60
N TYR A 159 -8.37 28.51 -9.15
CA TYR A 159 -9.18 27.40 -8.64
C TYR A 159 -9.46 26.34 -9.72
N LEU A 160 -9.88 26.75 -10.92
CA LEU A 160 -10.21 25.82 -12.01
C LEU A 160 -8.97 25.06 -12.50
N ILE A 161 -7.82 25.72 -12.60
CA ILE A 161 -6.53 25.09 -12.92
C ILE A 161 -6.22 24.03 -11.85
N LYS A 162 -6.31 24.38 -10.58
CA LYS A 162 -6.01 23.44 -9.49
C LYS A 162 -6.96 22.25 -9.46
N VAL A 163 -8.26 22.47 -9.70
CA VAL A 163 -9.24 21.39 -9.85
C VAL A 163 -8.86 20.46 -11.01
N ASN A 164 -8.38 21.02 -12.12
CA ASN A 164 -7.98 20.24 -13.28
C ASN A 164 -6.71 19.41 -13.00
N GLU A 165 -5.69 20.00 -12.37
CA GLU A 165 -4.49 19.28 -11.91
C GLU A 165 -4.84 18.09 -11.02
N ILE A 166 -5.71 18.32 -10.02
CA ILE A 166 -6.17 17.25 -9.11
C ILE A 166 -6.89 16.15 -9.89
N LYS A 167 -7.75 16.51 -10.87
CA LYS A 167 -8.45 15.54 -11.73
C LYS A 167 -7.47 14.68 -12.52
N THR A 168 -6.44 15.29 -13.11
CA THR A 168 -5.40 14.57 -13.86
C THR A 168 -4.64 13.61 -12.95
N LYS A 169 -4.18 14.08 -11.78
CA LYS A 169 -3.42 13.28 -10.82
C LYS A 169 -4.22 12.09 -10.28
N LYS A 170 -5.45 12.31 -9.80
CA LYS A 170 -6.29 11.24 -9.24
C LYS A 170 -6.85 10.29 -10.31
N GLY A 171 -6.92 10.74 -11.56
CA GLY A 171 -7.48 10.01 -12.69
C GLY A 171 -6.37 9.32 -13.48
N VAL A 172 -5.85 10.03 -14.48
CA VAL A 172 -4.91 9.48 -15.47
C VAL A 172 -3.63 9.00 -14.80
N GLU A 173 -2.97 9.84 -13.99
CA GLU A 173 -1.67 9.48 -13.42
C GLU A 173 -1.78 8.33 -12.40
N PHE A 174 -2.82 8.36 -11.56
CA PHE A 174 -3.03 7.28 -10.59
C PHE A 174 -3.42 5.95 -11.27
N LEU A 175 -4.23 5.98 -12.33
CA LEU A 175 -4.53 4.79 -13.12
C LEU A 175 -3.27 4.22 -13.79
N GLN A 176 -2.38 5.08 -14.30
CA GLN A 176 -1.10 4.64 -14.84
C GLN A 176 -0.26 3.92 -13.78
N LYS A 177 -0.23 4.46 -12.55
CA LYS A 177 0.46 3.82 -11.42
C LYS A 177 -0.17 2.49 -11.01
N LEU A 178 -1.49 2.37 -11.09
CA LEU A 178 -2.18 1.09 -10.89
C LEU A 178 -1.77 0.07 -11.96
N VAL A 179 -1.69 0.46 -13.22
CA VAL A 179 -1.21 -0.41 -14.31
C VAL A 179 0.22 -0.90 -14.02
N GLU A 180 1.12 0.01 -13.64
CA GLU A 180 2.50 -0.36 -13.25
C GLU A 180 2.53 -1.35 -12.09
N TYR A 181 1.68 -1.14 -11.06
CA TYR A 181 1.57 -2.06 -9.94
C TYR A 181 1.07 -3.44 -10.36
N TYR A 182 0.04 -3.52 -11.20
CA TYR A 182 -0.49 -4.81 -11.65
C TYR A 182 0.46 -5.54 -12.61
N HIS A 183 1.25 -4.83 -13.42
CA HIS A 183 2.35 -5.47 -14.16
C HIS A 183 3.39 -6.11 -13.21
N ALA A 184 3.77 -5.42 -12.14
CA ALA A 184 4.65 -5.99 -11.12
C ALA A 184 4.00 -7.17 -10.39
N TYR A 185 2.70 -7.10 -10.14
CA TYR A 185 1.91 -8.17 -9.52
C TYR A 185 1.87 -9.44 -10.39
N CYS A 186 1.66 -9.28 -11.71
CA CYS A 186 1.73 -10.39 -12.67
C CYS A 186 3.14 -11.00 -12.71
N LYS A 187 4.18 -10.16 -12.78
CA LYS A 187 5.57 -10.62 -12.78
C LYS A 187 5.92 -11.41 -11.52
N TYR A 188 5.47 -10.94 -10.34
CA TYR A 188 5.63 -11.65 -9.08
C TYR A 188 5.05 -13.08 -9.14
N PHE A 189 3.84 -13.24 -9.66
CA PHE A 189 3.26 -14.57 -9.81
C PHE A 189 3.99 -15.44 -10.84
N GLU A 190 4.43 -14.87 -11.95
CA GLU A 190 5.16 -15.62 -12.96
C GLU A 190 6.49 -16.15 -12.41
N GLU A 191 7.27 -15.32 -11.73
CA GLU A 191 8.53 -15.71 -11.10
C GLU A 191 8.30 -16.66 -9.91
N GLY A 192 7.25 -16.43 -9.13
CA GLY A 192 6.83 -17.30 -8.04
C GLY A 192 6.46 -18.70 -8.53
N MET A 193 5.63 -18.80 -9.58
CA MET A 193 5.24 -20.10 -10.17
C MET A 193 6.45 -20.86 -10.70
N LYS A 194 7.43 -20.19 -11.31
CA LYS A 194 8.68 -20.82 -11.77
C LYS A 194 9.46 -21.42 -10.58
N THR A 195 9.58 -20.65 -9.49
CA THR A 195 10.25 -21.08 -8.25
C THR A 195 9.55 -22.32 -7.65
N TRP A 196 8.22 -22.26 -7.53
CA TRP A 196 7.43 -23.36 -6.95
C TRP A 196 7.37 -24.59 -7.85
N ALA A 197 7.35 -24.44 -9.18
CA ALA A 197 7.38 -25.57 -10.10
C ALA A 197 8.68 -26.37 -9.96
N HIS A 198 9.83 -25.70 -9.83
CA HIS A 198 11.11 -26.36 -9.60
C HIS A 198 11.16 -27.05 -8.23
N PHE A 199 10.61 -26.41 -7.20
CA PHE A 199 10.61 -26.98 -5.85
C PHE A 199 9.59 -28.13 -5.67
N GLY A 200 8.48 -28.13 -6.41
CA GLY A 200 7.42 -29.12 -6.30
C GLY A 200 7.87 -30.56 -6.62
N SER A 201 8.78 -30.74 -7.57
CA SER A 201 9.38 -32.06 -7.84
C SER A 201 10.19 -32.56 -6.63
N TYR A 202 10.99 -31.69 -6.03
CA TYR A 202 11.76 -32.01 -4.83
C TYR A 202 10.87 -32.40 -3.64
N VAL A 203 9.74 -31.72 -3.42
CA VAL A 203 8.78 -32.06 -2.35
C VAL A 203 8.22 -33.48 -2.53
N SER A 204 7.94 -33.87 -3.78
CA SER A 204 7.43 -35.20 -4.09
C SER A 204 8.47 -36.28 -3.76
N GLU A 205 9.72 -36.10 -4.18
CA GLU A 205 10.82 -37.02 -3.87
C GLU A 205 11.14 -37.09 -2.39
N LEU A 206 11.10 -35.94 -1.69
CA LEU A 206 11.40 -35.88 -0.27
C LEU A 206 10.36 -36.65 0.54
N SER A 207 9.09 -36.64 0.13
CA SER A 207 8.01 -37.36 0.82
C SER A 207 8.28 -38.86 0.91
N GLU A 208 8.82 -39.46 -0.15
CA GLU A 208 9.21 -40.88 -0.14
C GLU A 208 10.42 -41.12 0.76
N LYS A 209 11.45 -40.27 0.66
CA LYS A 209 12.65 -40.37 1.51
C LYS A 209 12.31 -40.26 3.01
N LEU A 210 11.37 -39.38 3.37
CA LEU A 210 10.91 -39.22 4.75
C LEU A 210 10.20 -40.48 5.27
N ARG A 211 9.42 -41.15 4.42
CA ARG A 211 8.78 -42.43 4.77
C ARG A 211 9.82 -43.50 5.08
N ASP A 212 10.87 -43.59 4.27
CA ASP A 212 11.94 -44.57 4.46
C ASP A 212 12.78 -44.29 5.71
N VAL A 213 13.12 -43.02 5.96
CA VAL A 213 13.81 -42.60 7.20
C VAL A 213 12.97 -42.95 8.42
N ARG A 214 11.67 -42.67 8.40
CA ARG A 214 10.74 -43.01 9.49
C ARG A 214 10.67 -44.51 9.73
N HIS A 215 10.66 -45.32 8.65
CA HIS A 215 10.64 -46.77 8.77
C HIS A 215 11.91 -47.28 9.48
N ARG A 216 13.09 -46.82 9.06
CA ARG A 216 14.36 -47.19 9.69
C ARG A 216 14.43 -46.80 11.16
N GLN A 217 13.99 -45.58 11.51
CA GLN A 217 13.94 -45.13 12.91
C GLN A 217 13.00 -45.99 13.77
N GLU A 218 11.87 -46.43 13.21
CA GLU A 218 10.93 -47.33 13.90
C GLU A 218 11.52 -48.73 14.09
N GLU A 219 12.28 -49.25 13.14
CA GLU A 219 13.01 -50.52 13.28
C GLU A 219 14.11 -50.42 14.32
N GLU A 220 14.91 -49.35 14.32
CA GLU A 220 15.94 -49.08 15.34
C GLU A 220 15.30 -49.04 16.73
N ARG A 221 14.18 -48.31 16.88
CA ARG A 221 13.42 -48.24 18.14
C ARG A 221 12.96 -49.62 18.61
N ARG A 222 12.48 -50.48 17.71
CA ARG A 222 12.07 -51.86 18.05
C ARG A 222 13.26 -52.70 18.53
N HIS A 223 14.41 -52.62 17.85
CA HIS A 223 15.63 -53.31 18.26
C HIS A 223 16.12 -52.84 19.64
N LEU A 224 16.09 -51.52 19.89
CA LEU A 224 16.44 -50.96 21.19
C LEU A 224 15.50 -51.43 22.31
N LEU A 225 14.19 -51.48 22.06
CA LEU A 225 13.23 -52.01 23.02
C LEU A 225 13.44 -53.49 23.33
N ALA A 226 13.73 -54.31 22.31
CA ALA A 226 14.03 -55.72 22.47
C ALA A 226 15.32 -55.92 23.28
N THR A 227 16.38 -55.18 22.94
CA THR A 227 17.67 -55.22 23.65
C THR A 227 17.51 -54.80 25.11
N ARG A 228 16.78 -53.71 25.37
CA ARG A 228 16.46 -53.26 26.74
C ARG A 228 15.74 -54.35 27.54
N LYS A 229 14.79 -55.06 26.93
CA LYS A 229 14.05 -56.16 27.58
C LYS A 229 14.98 -57.32 27.93
N ILE A 230 15.90 -57.70 27.04
CA ILE A 230 16.88 -58.76 27.28
C ILE A 230 17.78 -58.38 28.47
N ILE A 231 18.36 -57.17 28.47
CA ILE A 231 19.22 -56.68 29.55
C ILE A 231 18.46 -56.63 30.88
N SER A 232 17.20 -56.17 30.89
CA SER A 232 16.39 -56.12 32.10
C SER A 232 16.12 -57.52 32.68
N ASN A 233 15.91 -58.50 31.81
CA ASN A 233 15.67 -59.88 32.22
C ASN A 233 16.94 -60.53 32.77
N SER A 234 18.11 -60.29 32.16
CA SER A 234 19.39 -60.83 32.64
C SER A 234 19.76 -60.29 34.02
N LEU A 235 19.60 -58.98 34.24
CA LEU A 235 19.83 -58.37 35.55
C LEU A 235 18.89 -58.94 36.63
N SER A 236 17.64 -59.25 36.28
CA SER A 236 16.69 -59.87 37.21
C SER A 236 17.03 -61.32 37.54
N ALA A 237 17.74 -62.02 36.66
CA ALA A 237 18.20 -63.39 36.88
C ALA A 237 19.46 -63.44 37.76
N GLU A 238 20.35 -62.45 37.66
CA GLU A 238 21.56 -62.33 38.49
C GLU A 238 21.27 -61.92 39.95
N VAL A 239 20.14 -61.27 40.21
CA VAL A 239 19.72 -60.82 41.56
C VAL A 239 18.98 -61.92 42.36
N LYS A 240 18.68 -63.07 41.74
CA LYS A 240 18.13 -64.23 42.47
C LYS A 240 19.29 -65.04 43.08
N PRO A 241 19.41 -65.11 44.41
CA PRO A 241 20.42 -65.93 45.09
C PRO A 241 20.19 -67.43 44.86
#